data_AF-A0A2S9GCT6-F1
#
_entry.id   AF-A0A2S9GCT6-F1
#
_cell.length_a   1.000
_cell.length_b   1.000
_cell.length_c   1.000
_cell.angle_alpha   90.00
_cell.angle_beta   90.00
_cell.angle_gamma   90.00
#
_symmetry.space_group_name_H-M   'P 1'
#
loop_
_entity.id
_entity.type
_entity.pdbx_description
1 polymer ?
#
loop_
_entity_poly.entity_id
_entity_poly.type
_entity_poly.pdbx_seq_one_letter_code
_entity_poly.pdbx_strand_id
1 'polypeptide(L)' 'MQAINNVEAYVPPAISFDPTEAPGEIFGSNVFTLAERRLRLPKSVYKSVVATIEKGAKLDPAVADSVASVMKDWALSRG' A
#
# COMPACT_ATOMS: atom_id res chain seq x y z
N MET A 1 36.20 -17.86 -14.16
CA MET A 1 36.68 -17.61 -12.78
C MET A 1 36.18 -16.29 -12.18
N GLN A 2 35.62 -15.35 -12.95
CA GLN A 2 35.09 -14.07 -12.42
C GLN A 2 33.98 -14.21 -11.35
N ALA A 3 33.12 -15.22 -11.49
CA ALA A 3 31.99 -15.42 -10.58
C ALA A 3 32.41 -15.79 -9.15
N ILE A 4 33.54 -16.48 -8.96
CA ILE A 4 34.04 -16.87 -7.63
C ILE A 4 34.58 -15.64 -6.90
N ASN A 5 35.39 -14.82 -7.58
CA ASN A 5 35.96 -13.60 -7.01
C ASN A 5 34.89 -12.58 -6.58
N ASN A 6 33.74 -12.54 -7.27
CA ASN A 6 32.63 -11.65 -6.92
C ASN A 6 31.91 -12.04 -5.62
N VAL A 7 31.94 -13.32 -5.23
CA VAL A 7 31.35 -13.80 -3.96
C VAL A 7 32.29 -13.50 -2.80
N GLU A 8 33.60 -13.68 -2.98
CA GLU A 8 34.59 -13.41 -1.93
C GLU A 8 34.71 -11.91 -1.60
N ALA A 9 34.46 -11.03 -2.57
CA ALA A 9 34.49 -9.58 -2.38
C ALA A 9 33.14 -8.99 -1.91
N TYR A 10 32.10 -9.80 -1.72
CA TYR A 10 30.78 -9.31 -1.33
C TYR A 10 30.76 -8.87 0.14
N VAL A 11 30.52 -7.58 0.36
CA VAL A 11 30.20 -7.03 1.68
C VAL A 11 28.68 -6.79 1.73
N PRO A 12 27.95 -7.40 2.67
CA PRO A 12 26.52 -7.16 2.79
C PRO A 12 26.27 -5.68 3.11
N PRO A 13 25.25 -5.06 2.50
CA PRO A 13 24.88 -3.71 2.85
C PRO A 13 24.51 -3.63 4.34
N ALA A 14 24.66 -2.45 4.93
CA ALA A 14 24.22 -2.21 6.29
C ALA A 14 22.74 -2.60 6.44
N ILE A 15 22.42 -3.26 7.55
CA ILE A 15 21.05 -3.60 7.91
C ILE A 15 20.24 -2.29 7.94
N SER A 16 19.19 -2.22 7.12
CA SER A 16 18.39 -1.01 6.94
C SER A 16 17.14 -0.95 7.81
N PHE A 17 17.02 -1.82 8.83
CA PHE A 17 15.91 -1.80 9.77
C PHE A 17 16.38 -1.31 11.14
N ASP A 18 15.51 -0.57 11.82
CA ASP A 18 15.73 -0.09 13.18
C ASP A 18 15.29 -1.17 14.17
N PRO A 19 16.20 -1.75 14.98
CA PRO A 19 15.84 -2.78 15.95
C PRO A 19 15.02 -2.24 17.15
N THR A 20 14.86 -0.92 17.27
CA THR A 20 14.04 -0.28 18.31
C THR A 20 12.61 0.02 17.84
N GLU A 21 12.30 -0.20 16.57
CA GLU A 21 10.97 -0.03 16.00
C GLU A 21 9.95 -1.00 16.62
N ALA A 22 8.72 -0.51 16.85
CA ALA A 22 7.68 -1.37 17.42
C ALA A 22 7.18 -2.38 16.37
N PRO A 23 6.96 -3.65 16.75
CA PRO A 23 6.46 -4.67 15.84
C PRO A 23 5.15 -4.25 15.17
N GLY A 24 5.16 -4.14 13.84
CA GLY A 24 3.99 -3.84 13.04
C GLY A 24 3.87 -2.40 12.54
N GLU A 25 4.76 -1.48 12.93
CA GLU A 25 4.70 -0.08 12.45
C GLU A 25 4.93 0.05 10.94
N ILE A 26 5.84 -0.75 10.37
CA ILE A 26 6.05 -0.81 8.91
C ILE A 26 4.92 -1.58 8.22
N PHE A 27 4.39 -2.62 8.87
CA PHE A 27 3.46 -3.55 8.23
C PHE A 27 2.16 -2.84 7.87
N GLY A 28 1.82 -2.85 6.57
CA GLY A 28 0.60 -2.20 6.08
C GLY A 28 0.67 -0.68 5.98
N SER A 29 1.81 -0.05 6.31
CA SER A 29 1.98 1.41 6.22
C SER A 29 1.86 1.95 4.79
N ASN A 30 2.25 1.15 3.80
CA ASN A 30 2.16 1.46 2.36
C ASN A 30 0.98 0.74 1.68
N VAL A 31 -0.16 0.63 2.39
CA VAL A 31 -1.38 0.00 1.85
C VAL A 31 -2.56 0.95 2.01
N PHE A 32 -3.40 1.05 0.98
CA PHE A 32 -4.63 1.83 1.03
C PHE A 32 -5.72 1.08 1.83
N THR A 33 -5.56 1.08 3.15
CA THR A 33 -6.38 0.32 4.09
C THR A 33 -7.84 0.77 4.12
N LEU A 34 -8.70 0.02 4.82
CA LEU A 34 -10.08 0.43 5.09
C LEU A 34 -10.15 1.76 5.87
N ALA A 35 -9.21 2.00 6.78
CA ALA A 35 -9.12 3.24 7.54
C ALA A 35 -8.80 4.43 6.62
N GLU A 36 -7.78 4.31 5.76
CA GLU A 36 -7.43 5.33 4.77
C GLU A 36 -8.59 5.63 3.82
N ARG A 37 -9.25 4.57 3.33
CA ARG A 37 -10.44 4.70 2.48
C ARG A 37 -11.58 5.44 3.17
N ARG A 38 -11.86 5.12 4.43
CA ARG A 38 -12.95 5.75 5.20
C ARG A 38 -12.67 7.23 5.46
N LEU A 39 -11.41 7.62 5.62
CA LEU A 39 -11.01 9.01 5.84
C LEU A 39 -11.14 9.86 4.57
N ARG A 40 -10.83 9.28 3.40
CA ARG A 40 -10.67 10.03 2.16
C ARG A 40 -11.83 9.90 1.17
N LEU A 41 -12.57 8.79 1.17
CA LEU A 41 -13.66 8.56 0.22
C LEU A 41 -14.97 9.22 0.68
N PRO A 42 -15.77 9.78 -0.24
CA PRO A 42 -17.15 10.16 0.04
C PRO A 42 -17.96 8.96 0.55
N LYS A 43 -18.93 9.21 1.44
CA LYS A 43 -19.72 8.15 2.10
C LYS A 43 -20.42 7.20 1.11
N SER A 44 -20.92 7.72 -0.02
CA SER A 44 -21.56 6.93 -1.08
C SER A 44 -20.56 6.01 -1.78
N VAL A 45 -19.40 6.54 -2.15
CA VAL A 45 -18.31 5.82 -2.81
C VAL A 45 -17.74 4.74 -1.90
N TYR A 46 -17.48 5.08 -0.62
CA TYR A 46 -17.02 4.12 0.38
C TYR A 46 -17.98 2.93 0.52
N LYS A 47 -19.29 3.20 0.62
CA LYS A 47 -20.31 2.13 0.70
C LYS A 47 -20.31 1.22 -0.53
N SER A 48 -20.18 1.80 -1.72
CA SER A 48 -20.14 1.02 -2.98
C SER A 48 -18.92 0.10 -3.02
N VAL A 49 -17.73 0.65 -2.73
CA VAL A 49 -16.46 -0.12 -2.69
C VAL A 49 -16.50 -1.24 -1.64
N VAL A 50 -17.03 -0.96 -0.44
CA VAL A 50 -17.16 -1.99 0.61
C VAL A 50 -18.12 -3.09 0.18
N ALA A 51 -19.25 -2.76 -0.45
CA ALA A 51 -20.17 -3.77 -0.96
C ALA A 51 -19.53 -4.64 -2.05
N THR A 52 -18.71 -4.05 -2.92
CA THR A 52 -17.94 -4.80 -3.92
C THR A 52 -16.97 -5.79 -3.27
N ILE A 53 -16.23 -5.35 -2.25
CA ILE A 53 -15.18 -6.17 -1.60
C ILE A 53 -15.77 -7.24 -0.70
N GLU A 54 -16.74 -6.91 0.14
CA GLU A 54 -17.28 -7.82 1.15
C GLU A 54 -18.38 -8.73 0.61
N LYS A 55 -19.18 -8.24 -0.36
CA LYS A 55 -20.37 -8.94 -0.85
C LYS A 55 -20.23 -9.43 -2.28
N GLY A 56 -19.08 -9.22 -2.91
CA GLY A 56 -18.84 -9.58 -4.31
C GLY A 56 -19.73 -8.82 -5.30
N ALA A 57 -20.28 -7.67 -4.91
CA ALA A 57 -21.09 -6.84 -5.80
C ALA A 57 -20.22 -6.27 -6.93
N LYS A 58 -20.80 -6.04 -8.12
CA LYS A 58 -20.06 -5.37 -9.20
C LYS A 58 -19.65 -3.96 -8.76
N LEU A 59 -18.43 -3.56 -9.10
CA LEU A 59 -17.99 -2.18 -8.93
C LEU A 59 -18.84 -1.28 -9.83
N ASP A 60 -19.40 -0.22 -9.26
CA ASP A 60 -20.14 0.79 -10.01
C ASP A 60 -19.14 1.64 -10.82
N PRO A 61 -19.22 1.65 -12.17
CA PRO A 61 -18.33 2.46 -13.00
C PRO A 61 -18.39 3.95 -12.66
N ALA A 62 -19.54 4.45 -12.19
CA ALA A 62 -19.71 5.86 -11.83
C ALA A 62 -18.88 6.28 -10.60
N VAL A 63 -18.50 5.33 -9.74
CA VAL A 63 -17.63 5.62 -8.58
C VAL A 63 -16.17 5.29 -8.85
N ALA A 64 -15.86 4.58 -9.93
CA ALA A 64 -14.51 4.08 -10.22
C ALA A 64 -13.49 5.22 -10.38
N ASP A 65 -13.83 6.26 -11.14
CA ASP A 65 -12.94 7.42 -11.35
C ASP A 65 -12.66 8.18 -10.06
N SER A 66 -13.67 8.31 -9.19
CA SER A 66 -13.52 8.96 -7.88
C SER A 66 -12.58 8.17 -6.98
N VAL A 67 -12.71 6.84 -6.94
CA VAL A 67 -11.82 5.96 -6.18
C VAL A 67 -10.39 6.05 -6.72
N ALA A 68 -10.22 6.03 -8.05
CA ALA A 68 -8.92 6.11 -8.71
C ALA A 68 -8.19 7.43 -8.38
N SER A 69 -8.91 8.56 -8.42
CA SER A 69 -8.34 9.87 -8.04
C SER A 69 -7.85 9.86 -6.60
N VAL A 70 -8.66 9.38 -5.66
CA VAL A 70 -8.28 9.34 -4.24
C VAL A 70 -7.10 8.38 -4.00
N MET A 71 -7.05 7.24 -4.70
CA MET A 71 -5.93 6.31 -4.61
C MET A 71 -4.63 6.95 -5.12
N LYS A 72 -4.69 7.71 -6.21
CA LYS A 72 -3.55 8.47 -6.73
C LYS A 72 -3.07 9.50 -5.71
N ASP A 73 -3.98 10.29 -5.15
CA ASP A 73 -3.64 11.32 -4.16
C ASP A 73 -3.05 10.71 -2.88
N TRP A 74 -3.57 9.56 -2.44
CA TRP A 74 -3.00 8.81 -1.33
C TRP A 74 -1.59 8.32 -1.63
N ALA A 75 -1.36 7.72 -2.80
CA ALA A 75 -0.03 7.24 -3.20
C ALA A 75 0.98 8.39 -3.26
N LEU A 76 0.61 9.53 -3.86
CA LEU A 76 1.45 10.73 -3.90
C LEU A 76 1.79 11.28 -2.51
N SER A 77 0.89 11.12 -1.53
CA SER A 77 1.18 11.51 -0.13
C SER A 77 2.17 10.59 0.58
N ARG A 78 2.49 9.42 0.00
CA ARG A 78 3.41 8.42 0.55
C ARG A 78 4.80 8.41 -0.11
N GLY A 79 5.02 9.24 -1.14
CA GLY A 79 6.32 9.40 -1.82
C GLY A 79 6.24 9.21 -3.33
#